data_AF-A0A9E6ZAI2-F1
#
_entry.id   AF-A0A9E6ZAI2-F1
#
_cell.length_a   1.000
_cell.length_b   1.000
_cell.length_c   1.000
_cell.angle_alpha   90.00
_cell.angle_beta   90.00
_cell.angle_gamma   90.00
#
_symmetry.space_group_name_H-M   'P 1'
#
loop_
_entity.id
_entity.type
_entity.pdbx_description
1 polymer ?
#
loop_
_entity_poly.entity_id
_entity_poly.type
_entity_poly.pdbx_seq_one_letter_code
_entity_poly.pdbx_strand_id
1 'polypeptide(L)'
;MRQLPQVVSGTRELIDNGRLGMITASYDRDKQALLNVIDERDITYPVIWQNQDSNRGNTEDWNIRGIPTTVLINPQGTIVADLRAGEDFQQVLEYFIEHGEDLGVVDISGNAVTQDDGSVKVDLEMYSSLHRALDVKVEAYRVVYKWDEENDPNHEGRPLDREYIDLAEEGHDFSFTQDFKWFADAEHSFVIDNIGEADAVYVMASVTYPGSEHLNDGEGVGVSFGRNVPLP
;
A
#
# COMPACT_ATOMS: atom_id res chain seq x y z
N MET A 1 22.58 3.10 22.10
CA MET A 1 21.23 2.56 21.84
C MET A 1 20.22 3.71 21.86
N ARG A 2 19.89 4.31 20.70
CA ARG A 2 19.07 5.55 20.63
C ARG A 2 17.55 5.30 20.65
N GLN A 3 17.10 4.12 20.22
CA GLN A 3 15.68 3.79 20.08
C GLN A 3 14.98 3.37 21.38
N LEU A 4 15.67 2.61 22.26
CA LEU A 4 15.06 2.02 23.45
C LEU A 4 14.29 3.03 24.32
N PRO A 5 14.79 4.27 24.56
CA PRO A 5 14.03 5.27 25.31
C PRO A 5 12.70 5.64 24.65
N GLN A 6 12.68 5.79 23.32
CA GLN A 6 11.47 6.15 22.57
C GLN A 6 10.43 5.04 22.62
N VAL A 7 10.87 3.79 22.49
CA VAL A 7 9.97 2.63 22.58
C VAL A 7 9.41 2.53 24.00
N VAL A 8 10.25 2.55 25.03
CA VAL A 8 9.81 2.45 26.43
C VAL A 8 8.84 3.57 26.80
N SER A 9 9.14 4.83 26.45
CA SER A 9 8.25 5.95 26.78
C SER A 9 6.97 5.95 25.94
N GLY A 10 7.07 5.60 24.65
CA GLY A 10 5.95 5.65 23.71
C GLY A 10 4.96 4.49 23.86
N THR A 11 5.37 3.37 24.47
CA THR A 11 4.50 2.19 24.65
C THR A 11 3.93 2.02 26.04
N ARG A 12 4.48 2.71 27.06
CA ARG A 12 4.17 2.42 28.46
C ARG A 12 2.68 2.46 28.79
N GLU A 13 2.01 3.54 28.42
CA GLU A 13 0.57 3.70 28.68
C GLU A 13 -0.25 2.60 27.98
N LEU A 14 0.14 2.23 26.75
CA LEU A 14 -0.52 1.21 25.94
C LEU A 14 -0.31 -0.20 26.50
N ILE A 15 0.85 -0.46 27.12
CA ILE A 15 1.12 -1.70 27.84
C ILE A 15 0.31 -1.75 29.14
N ASP A 16 0.35 -0.66 29.92
CA ASP A 16 -0.30 -0.58 31.24
C ASP A 16 -1.83 -0.69 31.13
N ASN A 17 -2.43 -0.20 30.03
CA ASN A 17 -3.87 -0.33 29.76
C ASN A 17 -4.26 -1.60 28.97
N GLY A 18 -3.29 -2.46 28.65
CA GLY A 18 -3.53 -3.75 27.98
C GLY A 18 -3.86 -3.67 26.50
N ARG A 19 -3.69 -2.51 25.85
CA ARG A 19 -3.88 -2.35 24.39
C ARG A 19 -2.69 -2.81 23.56
N LEU A 20 -1.52 -2.99 24.20
CA LEU A 20 -0.30 -3.45 23.55
C LEU A 20 0.42 -4.52 24.40
N GLY A 21 0.81 -5.61 23.75
CA GLY A 21 1.81 -6.54 24.29
C GLY A 21 3.18 -6.25 23.69
N MET A 22 4.23 -6.22 24.52
CA MET A 22 5.60 -6.01 24.05
C MET A 22 6.51 -7.14 24.55
N ILE A 23 7.38 -7.65 23.67
CA ILE A 23 8.42 -8.61 24.01
C ILE A 23 9.70 -8.13 23.33
N THR A 24 10.82 -8.12 24.06
CA THR A 24 12.14 -7.85 23.49
C THR A 24 12.98 -9.11 23.45
N ALA A 25 13.59 -9.41 22.31
CA ALA A 25 14.68 -10.38 22.22
C ALA A 25 16.03 -9.63 22.28
N SER A 26 16.79 -9.82 23.36
CA SER A 26 18.14 -9.28 23.49
C SER A 26 19.17 -10.33 23.05
N TYR A 27 20.12 -9.89 22.22
CA TYR A 27 21.28 -10.66 21.77
C TYR A 27 22.58 -10.22 22.46
N ASP A 28 22.47 -9.56 23.62
CA ASP A 28 23.62 -9.13 24.42
C ASP A 28 24.42 -10.34 24.92
N ARG A 29 25.75 -10.21 24.94
CA ARG A 29 26.64 -11.28 25.44
C ARG A 29 26.71 -11.32 26.96
N ASP A 30 26.52 -10.18 27.60
CA ASP A 30 26.61 -10.02 29.04
C ASP A 30 25.21 -9.91 29.64
N LYS A 31 24.76 -11.01 30.26
CA LYS A 31 23.46 -11.06 30.94
C LYS A 31 23.36 -10.02 32.05
N GLN A 32 24.43 -9.77 32.80
CA GLN A 32 24.39 -8.83 33.90
C GLN A 32 24.25 -7.39 33.38
N ALA A 33 24.95 -7.07 32.30
CA ALA A 33 24.77 -5.78 31.62
C ALA A 33 23.33 -5.58 31.13
N LEU A 34 22.71 -6.62 30.56
CA LEU A 34 21.29 -6.58 30.17
C LEU A 34 20.37 -6.34 31.38
N LEU A 35 20.58 -7.06 32.48
CA LEU A 35 19.78 -6.89 33.70
C LEU A 35 19.90 -5.47 34.26
N ASN A 36 21.10 -4.89 34.24
CA ASN A 36 21.29 -3.50 34.65
C ASN A 36 20.52 -2.53 33.75
N VAL A 37 20.51 -2.75 32.43
CA VAL A 37 19.71 -1.91 31.50
C VAL A 37 18.21 -2.05 31.76
N ILE A 38 17.72 -3.26 32.04
CA ILE A 38 16.31 -3.49 32.39
C ILE A 38 15.92 -2.69 33.63
N ASP A 39 16.75 -2.73 34.67
CA ASP A 39 16.54 -1.99 35.93
C ASP A 39 16.65 -0.46 35.72
N GLU A 40 17.75 0.00 35.11
CA GLU A 40 18.01 1.43 34.85
C GLU A 40 16.93 2.10 33.97
N ARG A 41 16.29 1.33 33.08
CA ARG A 41 15.27 1.82 32.15
C ARG A 41 13.85 1.49 32.57
N ASP A 42 13.67 0.83 33.72
CA ASP A 42 12.37 0.44 34.25
C ASP A 42 11.52 -0.32 33.21
N ILE A 43 12.15 -1.31 32.56
CA ILE A 43 11.49 -2.14 31.56
C ILE A 43 10.58 -3.14 32.27
N THR A 44 9.26 -2.96 32.11
CA THR A 44 8.23 -3.76 32.77
C THR A 44 7.72 -4.93 31.93
N TYR A 45 8.04 -4.96 30.63
CA TYR A 45 7.62 -6.00 29.70
C TYR A 45 8.65 -7.14 29.58
N PRO A 46 8.24 -8.34 29.13
CA PRO A 46 9.15 -9.48 28.98
C PRO A 46 10.37 -9.21 28.09
N VAL A 47 11.56 -9.55 28.60
CA VAL A 47 12.82 -9.55 27.84
C VAL A 47 13.39 -10.97 27.79
N ILE A 48 13.48 -11.53 26.58
CA ILE A 48 14.07 -12.83 26.31
C ILE A 48 15.55 -12.63 25.99
N TRP A 49 16.42 -13.18 26.83
CA TRP A 49 17.86 -13.18 26.57
C TRP A 49 18.22 -14.36 25.67
N GLN A 50 18.60 -14.07 24.43
CA GLN A 50 19.11 -15.04 23.46
C GLN A 50 20.63 -14.92 23.39
N ASN A 51 21.32 -15.79 24.12
CA ASN A 51 22.78 -15.85 24.06
C ASN A 51 23.22 -16.15 22.62
N GLN A 52 24.22 -15.42 22.11
CA GLN A 52 24.73 -15.56 20.73
C GLN A 52 25.25 -16.96 20.40
N ASP A 53 25.53 -17.79 21.41
CA ASP A 53 26.01 -19.17 21.24
C ASP A 53 24.90 -20.13 20.81
N SER A 54 23.63 -19.84 21.11
CA SER A 54 22.49 -20.54 20.52
C SER A 54 22.13 -19.82 19.23
N ASN A 55 22.45 -20.46 18.10
CA ASN A 55 22.13 -20.12 16.71
C ASN A 55 21.25 -18.87 16.48
N ARG A 56 21.63 -18.11 15.46
CA ARG A 56 20.88 -17.05 14.74
C ARG A 56 19.44 -17.39 14.31
N GLY A 57 18.88 -18.53 14.75
CA GLY A 57 17.60 -19.09 14.33
C GLY A 57 16.49 -18.06 14.31
N ASN A 58 16.32 -17.29 15.38
CA ASN A 58 15.20 -16.36 15.44
C ASN A 58 15.38 -15.11 14.55
N THR A 59 16.59 -14.68 14.20
CA THR A 59 16.74 -13.55 13.26
C THR A 59 16.53 -13.96 11.81
N GLU A 60 16.94 -15.18 11.44
CA GLU A 60 16.77 -15.71 10.09
C GLU A 60 15.31 -16.09 9.84
N ASP A 61 14.66 -16.76 10.81
CA ASP A 61 13.24 -17.13 10.74
C ASP A 61 12.31 -15.91 10.61
N TRP A 62 12.72 -14.76 11.16
CA TRP A 62 11.97 -13.50 11.11
C TRP A 62 12.49 -12.53 10.04
N ASN A 63 13.44 -12.94 9.18
CA ASN A 63 14.08 -12.10 8.16
C ASN A 63 14.59 -10.75 8.71
N ILE A 64 15.09 -10.75 9.95
CA ILE A 64 15.69 -9.57 10.61
C ILE A 64 17.09 -9.36 10.06
N ARG A 65 17.28 -8.27 9.30
CA ARG A 65 18.54 -7.96 8.60
C ARG A 65 19.46 -7.00 9.36
N GLY A 66 19.00 -6.44 10.47
CA GLY A 66 19.74 -5.48 11.27
C GLY A 66 19.23 -5.42 12.71
N ILE A 67 20.05 -4.89 13.61
CA ILE A 67 19.66 -4.63 14.99
C ILE A 67 20.00 -3.16 15.28
N PRO A 68 19.12 -2.39 15.93
CA PRO A 68 17.80 -2.81 16.43
C PRO A 68 16.71 -2.85 15.33
N THR A 69 15.77 -3.79 15.48
CA THR A 69 14.57 -3.95 14.65
C THR A 69 13.37 -4.12 15.56
N THR A 70 12.29 -3.42 15.26
CA THR A 70 11.01 -3.56 15.94
C THR A 70 9.98 -3.99 14.92
N VAL A 71 9.22 -5.05 15.20
CA VAL A 71 8.13 -5.49 14.34
C VAL A 71 6.81 -5.34 15.08
N LEU A 72 5.78 -4.90 14.38
CA LEU A 72 4.41 -4.88 14.90
C LEU A 72 3.67 -6.13 14.41
N ILE A 73 3.01 -6.83 15.33
CA ILE A 73 2.32 -8.09 15.08
C ILE A 73 0.87 -7.92 15.51
N ASN A 74 -0.08 -8.29 14.64
CA ASN A 74 -1.51 -8.24 14.96
C ASN A 74 -1.96 -9.47 15.82
N PRO A 75 -3.20 -9.50 16.35
CA PRO A 75 -3.69 -10.61 17.17
C PRO A 75 -3.67 -11.99 16.48
N GLN A 76 -3.67 -12.03 15.15
CA GLN A 76 -3.57 -13.26 14.34
C GLN A 76 -2.14 -13.79 14.22
N GLY A 77 -1.14 -13.03 14.69
CA GLY A 77 0.27 -13.40 14.59
C GLY A 77 0.94 -12.96 13.28
N THR A 78 0.31 -12.09 12.50
CA THR A 78 0.87 -11.57 11.24
C THR A 78 1.73 -10.34 11.52
N ILE A 79 2.93 -10.28 10.93
CA ILE A 79 3.75 -9.06 10.93
C ILE A 79 3.09 -8.04 10.02
N VAL A 80 2.75 -6.89 10.59
CA VAL A 80 2.00 -5.84 9.89
C VAL A 80 2.81 -4.56 9.70
N ALA A 81 3.93 -4.39 10.42
CA ALA A 81 4.91 -3.34 10.15
C ALA A 81 6.34 -3.74 10.60
N ASP A 82 7.37 -3.25 9.88
CA ASP A 82 8.79 -3.25 10.28
C ASP A 82 9.18 -1.80 10.63
N LEU A 83 9.27 -1.51 11.92
CA LEU A 83 9.56 -0.19 12.49
C LEU A 83 11.07 -0.04 12.65
N ARG A 84 11.70 0.53 11.63
CA ARG A 84 13.14 0.85 11.65
C ARG A 84 13.43 2.12 12.44
N ALA A 85 14.70 2.29 12.83
CA ALA A 85 15.13 3.38 13.70
C ALA A 85 14.83 4.78 13.16
N GLY A 86 14.07 5.54 13.93
CA GLY A 86 14.08 7.00 13.86
C GLY A 86 12.90 7.65 13.15
N GLU A 87 11.94 6.88 12.63
CA GLU A 87 10.75 7.46 11.99
C GLU A 87 9.47 6.88 12.64
N ASP A 88 8.61 7.80 13.10
CA ASP A 88 7.18 7.70 13.43
C ASP A 88 6.62 6.45 14.12
N PHE A 89 7.43 5.72 14.90
CA PHE A 89 7.03 4.55 15.71
C PHE A 89 5.70 4.78 16.45
N GLN A 90 5.55 5.95 17.07
CA GLN A 90 4.37 6.27 17.88
C GLN A 90 3.12 6.46 16.99
N GLN A 91 3.23 7.13 15.85
CA GLN A 91 2.10 7.36 14.95
C GLN A 91 1.63 6.05 14.31
N VAL A 92 2.56 5.18 13.91
CA VAL A 92 2.21 3.85 13.41
C VAL A 92 1.50 3.06 14.50
N LEU A 93 2.07 3.04 15.71
CA LEU A 93 1.44 2.32 16.82
C LEU A 93 0.04 2.85 17.14
N GLU A 94 -0.15 4.18 17.19
CA GLU A 94 -1.44 4.83 17.44
C GLU A 94 -2.46 4.48 16.35
N TYR A 95 -2.08 4.60 15.07
CA TYR A 95 -2.96 4.24 13.96
C TYR A 95 -3.44 2.79 14.04
N PHE A 96 -2.53 1.85 14.28
CA PHE A 96 -2.87 0.42 14.37
C PHE A 96 -3.82 0.12 15.52
N ILE A 97 -3.64 0.83 16.62
CA ILE A 97 -4.47 0.71 17.82
C ILE A 97 -5.86 1.34 17.62
N GLU A 98 -5.99 2.33 16.73
CA GLU A 98 -7.25 2.99 16.38
C GLU A 98 -8.03 2.24 15.29
N HIS A 99 -7.35 1.73 14.26
CA HIS A 99 -7.96 1.16 13.06
C HIS A 99 -8.00 -0.38 13.08
N GLY A 100 -7.29 -1.02 14.00
CA GLY A 100 -7.39 -2.48 14.21
C GLY A 100 -6.78 -3.31 13.08
N GLU A 101 -7.46 -4.38 12.70
CA GLU A 101 -6.98 -5.42 11.76
C GLU A 101 -7.15 -5.06 10.28
N ASP A 102 -7.66 -3.87 9.95
CA ASP A 102 -7.88 -3.39 8.58
C ASP A 102 -6.55 -2.99 7.88
N LEU A 103 -5.54 -3.83 8.05
CA LEU A 103 -4.18 -3.60 7.62
C LEU A 103 -3.91 -4.42 6.37
N GLY A 104 -3.69 -3.71 5.27
CA GLY A 104 -3.60 -4.29 3.93
C GLY A 104 -4.58 -3.68 2.95
N VAL A 105 -5.32 -2.65 3.36
CA VAL A 105 -6.15 -1.88 2.43
C VAL A 105 -5.22 -1.01 1.60
N VAL A 106 -5.13 -1.35 0.33
CA VAL A 106 -4.82 -0.39 -0.72
C VAL A 106 -6.16 -0.01 -1.32
N ASP A 107 -6.43 1.28 -1.38
CA ASP A 107 -7.58 1.80 -2.11
C ASP A 107 -7.09 2.67 -3.25
N ILE A 108 -7.80 2.62 -4.36
CA ILE A 108 -7.59 3.50 -5.50
C ILE A 108 -8.95 3.94 -6.01
N SER A 109 -9.14 5.25 -6.01
CA SER A 109 -10.30 5.87 -6.62
C SER A 109 -9.82 6.85 -7.68
N GLY A 110 -10.75 7.29 -8.54
CA GLY A 110 -10.40 8.21 -9.58
C GLY A 110 -11.58 8.96 -10.15
N ASN A 111 -11.26 10.01 -10.89
CA ASN A 111 -12.19 10.78 -11.69
C ASN A 111 -11.60 10.97 -13.08
N ALA A 112 -12.44 10.95 -14.10
CA ALA A 112 -12.02 11.18 -15.48
C ALA A 112 -13.01 12.13 -16.16
N VAL A 113 -12.47 13.14 -16.84
CA VAL A 113 -13.23 14.26 -17.41
C VAL A 113 -12.67 14.66 -18.77
N THR A 114 -13.53 14.68 -19.78
CA THR A 114 -13.22 15.22 -21.12
C THR A 114 -12.96 16.73 -21.05
N GLN A 115 -11.90 17.18 -21.69
CA GLN A 115 -11.50 18.58 -21.81
C GLN A 115 -12.03 19.20 -23.11
N ASP A 116 -11.96 20.52 -23.24
CA ASP A 116 -12.46 21.27 -24.40
C ASP A 116 -11.72 20.91 -25.72
N ASP A 117 -10.47 20.45 -25.63
CA ASP A 117 -9.68 20.00 -26.78
C ASP A 117 -9.93 18.53 -27.16
N GLY A 118 -10.89 17.89 -26.48
CA GLY A 118 -11.23 16.50 -26.69
C GLY A 118 -10.30 15.52 -26.00
N SER A 119 -9.29 15.95 -25.23
CA SER A 119 -8.49 15.06 -24.38
C SER A 119 -9.26 14.62 -23.12
N VAL A 120 -8.82 13.58 -22.42
CA VAL A 120 -9.38 13.15 -21.13
C VAL A 120 -8.35 13.35 -20.03
N LYS A 121 -8.70 14.18 -19.04
CA LYS A 121 -7.94 14.30 -17.80
C LYS A 121 -8.42 13.22 -16.83
N VAL A 122 -7.47 12.51 -16.23
CA VAL A 122 -7.72 11.53 -15.20
C VAL A 122 -6.98 11.96 -13.94
N ASP A 123 -7.71 11.95 -12.82
CA ASP A 123 -7.19 12.18 -11.48
C ASP A 123 -7.37 10.87 -10.70
N LEU A 124 -6.29 10.35 -10.12
CA LEU A 124 -6.30 9.17 -9.25
C LEU A 124 -5.97 9.61 -7.83
N GLU A 125 -6.73 9.09 -6.87
CA GLU A 125 -6.47 9.21 -5.44
C GLU A 125 -6.23 7.80 -4.92
N MET A 126 -5.08 7.62 -4.28
CA MET A 126 -4.64 6.31 -3.81
C MET A 126 -4.34 6.37 -2.32
N TYR A 127 -4.75 5.33 -1.60
CA TYR A 127 -4.46 5.15 -0.20
C TYR A 127 -3.79 3.80 0.03
N SER A 128 -2.84 3.72 0.95
CA SER A 128 -2.25 2.44 1.35
C SER A 128 -1.81 2.45 2.81
N SER A 129 -2.30 1.46 3.56
CA SER A 129 -1.85 1.20 4.93
C SER A 129 -0.59 0.32 4.99
N LEU A 130 -0.01 -0.08 3.85
CA LEU A 130 1.06 -1.08 3.76
C LEU A 130 2.48 -0.53 3.99
N HIS A 131 2.61 0.79 4.13
CA HIS A 131 3.87 1.52 4.37
C HIS A 131 5.04 1.06 3.49
N ARG A 132 4.76 0.82 2.21
CA ARG A 132 5.75 0.36 1.26
C ARG A 132 5.45 0.87 -0.13
N ALA A 133 6.48 0.86 -0.96
CA ALA A 133 6.36 1.10 -2.38
C ALA A 133 5.38 0.11 -3.02
N LEU A 134 4.49 0.64 -3.86
CA LEU A 134 3.58 -0.12 -4.69
C LEU A 134 3.76 0.30 -6.16
N ASP A 135 3.77 -0.67 -7.06
CA ASP A 135 3.81 -0.42 -8.50
C ASP A 135 2.38 -0.21 -9.00
N VAL A 136 2.14 0.94 -9.60
CA VAL A 136 0.86 1.34 -10.16
C VAL A 136 0.95 1.28 -11.67
N LYS A 137 -0.02 0.61 -12.29
CA LYS A 137 -0.20 0.61 -13.74
C LYS A 137 -1.58 1.15 -14.07
N VAL A 138 -1.63 2.16 -14.93
CA VAL A 138 -2.87 2.68 -15.50
C VAL A 138 -2.93 2.31 -16.97
N GLU A 139 -3.99 1.60 -17.31
CA GLU A 139 -4.31 1.18 -18.67
C GLU A 139 -5.49 2.02 -19.17
N ALA A 140 -5.38 2.53 -20.38
CA ALA A 140 -6.41 3.33 -21.01
C ALA A 140 -6.80 2.69 -22.35
N TYR A 141 -8.09 2.68 -22.63
CA TYR A 141 -8.65 2.10 -23.83
C TYR A 141 -9.61 3.07 -24.48
N ARG A 142 -9.54 3.18 -25.81
CA ARG A 142 -10.64 3.75 -26.58
C ARG A 142 -11.72 2.70 -26.72
N VAL A 143 -12.96 3.13 -26.53
CA VAL A 143 -14.15 2.31 -26.73
C VAL A 143 -14.85 2.83 -27.97
N VAL A 144 -14.93 1.98 -28.99
CA VAL A 144 -15.70 2.23 -30.21
C VAL A 144 -16.93 1.33 -30.19
N TYR A 145 -18.11 1.93 -30.16
CA TYR A 145 -19.39 1.24 -30.16
C TYR A 145 -19.82 0.87 -31.57
N LYS A 146 -20.33 -0.34 -31.72
CA LYS A 146 -20.91 -0.82 -32.98
C LYS A 146 -22.42 -0.76 -32.86
N TRP A 147 -23.06 0.03 -33.72
CA TRP A 147 -24.49 0.28 -33.69
C TRP A 147 -25.23 -0.50 -34.78
N ASP A 148 -26.53 -0.72 -34.56
CA ASP A 148 -27.43 -1.26 -35.59
C ASP A 148 -27.87 -0.11 -36.50
N GLU A 149 -27.07 0.23 -37.50
CA GLU A 149 -27.37 1.35 -38.40
C GLU A 149 -28.69 1.19 -39.19
N GLU A 150 -29.20 -0.04 -39.32
CA GLU A 150 -30.46 -0.30 -40.02
C GLU A 150 -31.67 -0.01 -39.12
N ASN A 151 -31.61 -0.39 -37.84
CA ASN A 151 -32.74 -0.28 -36.92
C ASN A 151 -32.63 0.87 -35.91
N ASP A 152 -31.44 1.43 -35.73
CA ASP A 152 -31.13 2.51 -34.79
C ASP A 152 -30.11 3.52 -35.38
N PRO A 153 -30.47 4.22 -36.48
CA PRO A 153 -29.57 5.14 -37.17
C PRO A 153 -29.23 6.41 -36.37
N ASN A 154 -29.92 6.64 -35.25
CA ASN A 154 -29.68 7.77 -34.35
C ASN A 154 -28.94 7.36 -33.07
N HIS A 155 -28.57 6.07 -32.95
CA HIS A 155 -27.84 5.53 -31.80
C HIS A 155 -28.55 5.80 -30.45
N GLU A 156 -29.88 5.76 -30.44
CA GLU A 156 -30.69 6.00 -29.22
C GLU A 156 -30.79 4.75 -28.33
N GLY A 157 -30.53 3.58 -28.90
CA GLY A 157 -30.61 2.28 -28.25
C GLY A 157 -29.34 1.88 -27.48
N ARG A 158 -29.15 0.57 -27.32
CA ARG A 158 -27.89 0.03 -26.77
C ARG A 158 -27.00 -0.39 -27.93
N PRO A 159 -25.68 -0.15 -27.85
CA PRO A 159 -24.76 -0.63 -28.87
C PRO A 159 -24.81 -2.17 -28.95
N LEU A 160 -24.66 -2.71 -30.17
CA LEU A 160 -24.64 -4.14 -30.43
C LEU A 160 -23.37 -4.79 -29.88
N ASP A 161 -22.25 -4.08 -30.01
CA ASP A 161 -20.93 -4.54 -29.60
C ASP A 161 -20.02 -3.34 -29.26
N ARG A 162 -18.85 -3.62 -28.69
CA ARG A 162 -17.84 -2.63 -28.36
C ARG A 162 -16.44 -3.17 -28.63
N GLU A 163 -15.60 -2.33 -29.20
CA GLU A 163 -14.19 -2.62 -29.44
C GLU A 163 -13.34 -1.79 -28.48
N TYR A 164 -12.40 -2.46 -27.79
CA TYR A 164 -11.42 -1.83 -26.91
C TYR A 164 -10.09 -1.75 -27.64
N ILE A 165 -9.63 -0.54 -27.91
CA ILE A 165 -8.33 -0.27 -28.55
C ILE A 165 -7.39 0.21 -27.44
N ASP A 166 -6.34 -0.56 -27.17
CA ASP A 166 -5.35 -0.26 -26.14
C ASP A 166 -4.52 0.97 -26.52
N LEU A 167 -4.53 1.99 -25.66
CA LEU A 167 -3.81 3.24 -25.89
C LEU A 167 -2.34 3.17 -25.48
N ALA A 168 -1.89 2.08 -24.84
CA ALA A 168 -0.47 1.88 -24.53
C ALA A 168 0.39 1.86 -25.80
N GLU A 169 -0.11 1.27 -26.90
CA GLU A 169 0.58 1.25 -28.20
C GLU A 169 0.72 2.66 -28.82
N GLU A 170 -0.10 3.61 -28.38
CA GLU A 170 -0.12 5.01 -28.82
C GLU A 170 0.68 5.93 -27.87
N GLY A 171 1.36 5.35 -26.88
CA GLY A 171 2.20 6.09 -25.93
C GLY A 171 1.51 6.51 -24.64
N HIS A 172 0.30 6.02 -24.36
CA HIS A 172 -0.44 6.25 -23.11
C HIS A 172 -0.26 5.11 -22.10
N ASP A 173 0.98 4.66 -21.89
CA ASP A 173 1.33 3.73 -20.82
C ASP A 173 1.80 4.53 -19.59
N PHE A 174 0.99 4.53 -18.53
CA PHE A 174 1.33 5.18 -17.28
C PHE A 174 1.66 4.11 -16.23
N SER A 175 2.95 3.94 -15.99
CA SER A 175 3.47 3.02 -14.98
C SER A 175 4.41 3.78 -14.04
N PHE A 176 4.17 3.70 -12.73
CA PHE A 176 4.99 4.37 -11.73
C PHE A 176 5.00 3.61 -10.39
N THR A 177 6.07 3.79 -9.63
CA THR A 177 6.16 3.27 -8.26
C THR A 177 5.78 4.38 -7.28
N GLN A 178 4.73 4.16 -6.49
CA GLN A 178 4.32 5.06 -5.42
C GLN A 178 4.88 4.58 -4.08
N ASP A 179 5.78 5.37 -3.50
CA ASP A 179 6.32 5.13 -2.16
C ASP A 179 5.36 5.70 -1.09
N PHE A 180 4.52 4.83 -0.53
CA PHE A 180 3.64 5.18 0.58
C PHE A 180 4.43 5.18 1.89
N LYS A 181 5.14 6.28 2.16
CA LYS A 181 5.97 6.38 3.36
C LYS A 181 5.14 6.33 4.66
N TRP A 182 4.05 7.11 4.74
CA TRP A 182 3.25 7.26 5.97
C TRP A 182 1.78 7.52 5.66
N PHE A 183 0.89 6.54 5.88
CA PHE A 183 -0.58 6.65 5.72
C PHE A 183 -1.02 7.65 4.65
N ALA A 184 -0.39 7.56 3.48
CA ALA A 184 -0.34 8.69 2.57
C ALA A 184 -1.42 8.51 1.54
N ASP A 185 -2.28 9.51 1.43
CA ASP A 185 -3.00 9.74 0.19
C ASP A 185 -1.96 10.16 -0.85
N ALA A 186 -2.00 9.54 -2.02
CA ALA A 186 -1.21 9.93 -3.18
C ALA A 186 -2.17 10.32 -4.29
N GLU A 187 -2.03 11.56 -4.77
CA GLU A 187 -2.78 12.06 -5.91
C GLU A 187 -1.91 12.06 -7.15
N HIS A 188 -2.43 11.53 -8.25
CA HIS A 188 -1.77 11.53 -9.56
C HIS A 188 -2.73 12.03 -10.62
N SER A 189 -2.25 12.91 -11.50
CA SER A 189 -3.02 13.40 -12.63
C SER A 189 -2.30 13.09 -13.94
N PHE A 190 -3.04 12.62 -14.93
CA PHE A 190 -2.55 12.39 -16.28
C PHE A 190 -3.58 12.85 -17.30
N VAL A 191 -3.10 13.09 -18.52
CA VAL A 191 -3.91 13.49 -19.65
C VAL A 191 -3.72 12.47 -20.76
N ILE A 192 -4.83 11.96 -21.28
CA ILE A 192 -4.89 11.11 -22.45
C ILE A 192 -5.32 12.02 -23.60
N ASP A 193 -4.37 12.38 -24.46
CA ASP A 193 -4.63 13.16 -25.67
C ASP A 193 -4.91 12.26 -26.88
N ASN A 194 -5.14 12.86 -28.05
CA ASN A 194 -5.24 12.17 -29.33
C ASN A 194 -6.23 10.98 -29.39
N ILE A 195 -7.36 11.09 -28.69
CA ILE A 195 -8.29 9.97 -28.51
C ILE A 195 -9.07 9.55 -29.77
N GLY A 196 -8.86 10.21 -30.91
CA GLY A 196 -9.38 9.83 -32.22
C GLY A 196 -10.91 9.72 -32.28
N GLU A 197 -11.42 8.82 -33.12
CA GLU A 197 -12.86 8.53 -33.28
C GLU A 197 -13.35 7.54 -32.20
N ALA A 198 -13.16 7.87 -30.92
CA ALA A 198 -13.68 7.07 -29.82
C ALA A 198 -15.06 7.57 -29.38
N ASP A 199 -15.96 6.67 -29.00
CA ASP A 199 -17.22 7.04 -28.35
C ASP A 199 -17.03 7.27 -26.84
N ALA A 200 -16.06 6.56 -26.25
CA ALA A 200 -15.67 6.76 -24.87
C ALA A 200 -14.21 6.38 -24.62
N VAL A 201 -13.68 6.86 -23.50
CA VAL A 201 -12.43 6.34 -22.91
C VAL A 201 -12.78 5.49 -21.70
N TYR A 202 -12.19 4.30 -21.62
CA TYR A 202 -12.19 3.45 -20.44
C TYR A 202 -10.79 3.47 -19.82
N VAL A 203 -10.70 3.85 -18.55
CA VAL A 203 -9.44 3.88 -17.79
C VAL A 203 -9.54 2.86 -16.68
N MET A 204 -8.46 2.10 -16.47
CA MET A 204 -8.30 1.12 -15.40
C MET A 204 -6.97 1.35 -14.70
N ALA A 205 -6.99 1.57 -13.40
CA ALA A 205 -5.78 1.59 -12.59
C ALA A 205 -5.67 0.29 -11.79
N SER A 206 -4.45 -0.20 -11.62
CA SER A 206 -4.13 -1.41 -10.87
C SER A 206 -2.88 -1.18 -10.01
N VAL A 207 -2.83 -1.84 -8.85
CA VAL A 207 -1.74 -1.69 -7.89
C VAL A 207 -1.16 -3.06 -7.53
N THR A 208 0.16 -3.17 -7.56
CA THR A 208 0.91 -4.41 -7.32
C THR A 208 2.09 -4.17 -6.39
N TYR A 209 2.67 -5.24 -5.86
CA TYR A 209 3.96 -5.13 -5.16
C TYR A 209 5.10 -5.03 -6.17
N PRO A 210 6.16 -4.25 -5.88
CA PRO A 210 7.31 -4.15 -6.76
C PRO A 210 7.93 -5.50 -7.07
N GLY A 211 8.03 -5.82 -8.37
CA GLY A 211 8.58 -7.09 -8.87
C GLY A 211 7.62 -8.29 -8.81
N SER A 212 6.32 -8.08 -8.55
CA SER A 212 5.29 -9.13 -8.71
C SER A 212 4.69 -9.10 -10.12
N GLU A 213 4.52 -10.26 -10.75
CA GLU A 213 4.06 -10.36 -12.16
C GLU A 213 2.53 -10.50 -12.32
N HIS A 214 1.76 -10.71 -11.24
CA HIS A 214 0.34 -11.12 -11.36
C HIS A 214 -0.65 -10.44 -10.41
N LEU A 215 -1.80 -10.08 -10.98
CA LEU A 215 -2.99 -9.49 -10.33
C LEU A 215 -4.13 -10.50 -10.06
N ASN A 216 -4.00 -11.76 -10.50
CA ASN A 216 -5.14 -12.70 -10.53
C ASN A 216 -5.24 -13.67 -9.33
N ASP A 217 -4.25 -13.70 -8.44
CA ASP A 217 -4.13 -14.75 -7.42
C ASP A 217 -4.34 -14.22 -5.98
N GLY A 218 -4.82 -12.99 -5.82
CA GLY A 218 -5.10 -12.40 -4.51
C GLY A 218 -3.86 -11.93 -3.72
N GLU A 219 -2.68 -11.91 -4.35
CA GLU A 219 -1.45 -11.34 -3.77
C GLU A 219 -1.17 -9.89 -4.21
N GLY A 220 -2.06 -9.29 -4.99
CA GLY A 220 -2.07 -7.87 -5.34
C GLY A 220 -3.42 -7.26 -4.97
N VAL A 221 -3.44 -6.03 -4.44
CA VAL A 221 -4.70 -5.35 -4.15
C VAL A 221 -5.29 -4.85 -5.46
N GLY A 222 -6.13 -5.69 -6.07
CA GLY A 222 -6.89 -5.35 -7.27
C GLY A 222 -8.09 -4.48 -6.92
N VAL A 223 -7.87 -3.18 -6.73
CA VAL A 223 -8.95 -2.19 -6.80
C VAL A 223 -8.89 -1.57 -8.19
N SER A 224 -10.00 -1.62 -8.91
CA SER A 224 -10.12 -1.04 -10.25
C SER A 224 -11.17 0.05 -10.25
N PHE A 225 -10.75 1.24 -10.67
CA PHE A 225 -11.67 2.27 -11.13
C PHE A 225 -11.92 2.05 -12.62
N GLY A 226 -13.19 1.98 -13.03
CA GLY A 226 -13.58 1.86 -14.43
C GLY A 226 -14.66 2.88 -14.75
N ARG A 227 -14.36 3.84 -15.62
CA ARG A 227 -15.33 4.84 -16.05
C ARG A 227 -15.29 5.01 -17.55
N ASN A 228 -16.46 4.89 -18.18
CA ASN A 228 -16.65 5.37 -19.52
C ASN A 228 -16.84 6.88 -19.46
N VAL A 229 -15.96 7.61 -20.12
CA VAL A 229 -16.12 9.05 -20.31
C VAL A 229 -16.64 9.25 -21.74
N PRO A 230 -17.93 9.63 -21.93
CA PRO A 230 -18.44 9.94 -23.26
C PRO A 230 -17.65 11.08 -23.88
N LEU A 231 -17.31 10.96 -25.16
CA LEU A 231 -16.80 12.08 -25.94
C LEU A 231 -17.99 12.85 -26.57
N PRO A 232 -17.88 14.18 -26.73
CA PRO A 232 -18.93 15.02 -27.29
C PRO A 232 -19.19 14.81 -28.78
#